data_AF-A0A2Z6ZWZ0-F1
#
_entry.id   AF-A0A2Z6ZWZ0-F1
#
_cell.length_a   1.000
_cell.length_b   1.000
_cell.length_c   1.000
_cell.angle_alpha   90.00
_cell.angle_beta   90.00
_cell.angle_gamma   90.00
#
_symmetry.space_group_name_H-M   'P 1'
#
loop_
_entity.id
_entity.type
_entity.pdbx_description
1 polymer ?
#
loop_
_entity_poly.entity_id
_entity_poly.type
_entity_poly.pdbx_seq_one_letter_code
_entity_poly.pdbx_strand_id
1 'polypeptide(L)'
;EYGSTGIVSTMVDVYSYGILLMETFTRKKPTDEMFSGELTFRKWVFESFPHAVIHIADANILNRDDEFVIAKYETCLISIISLALACTTDLPEKRPNMKDVLSKMNKIKTELLS
;
A
#
# COMPACT_ATOMS: atom_id res chain seq x y z
N GLU A 1 7.72 -0.14 -16.83
CA GLU A 1 9.18 0.17 -16.91
C GLU A 1 9.98 -1.12 -16.95
N TYR A 2 10.32 -1.77 -15.83
CA TYR A 2 11.06 -3.04 -15.90
C TYR A 2 10.38 -4.12 -16.76
N GLY A 3 9.09 -4.40 -16.52
CA GLY A 3 8.34 -5.41 -17.29
C GLY A 3 8.00 -5.05 -18.74
N SER A 4 8.23 -3.80 -19.16
CA SER A 4 7.83 -3.30 -20.49
C SER A 4 9.02 -2.87 -21.34
N THR A 5 10.00 -2.21 -20.73
CA THR A 5 11.18 -1.61 -21.36
C THR A 5 12.50 -2.20 -20.86
N GLY A 6 12.48 -3.07 -19.83
CA GLY A 6 13.69 -3.67 -19.26
C GLY A 6 14.58 -2.69 -18.47
N ILE A 7 14.11 -1.46 -18.23
CA ILE A 7 14.90 -0.44 -17.53
C ILE A 7 14.93 -0.74 -16.03
N VAL A 8 16.14 -0.75 -15.47
CA VAL A 8 16.39 -0.82 -14.03
C VAL A 8 16.63 0.59 -13.51
N SER A 9 15.89 0.97 -12.47
CA SER A 9 16.02 2.28 -11.82
C SER A 9 15.62 2.17 -10.35
N THR A 10 16.04 3.15 -9.54
CA THR A 10 15.59 3.24 -8.13
C THR A 10 14.07 3.38 -8.01
N MET A 11 13.39 3.86 -9.07
CA MET A 11 11.94 3.96 -9.11
C MET A 11 11.25 2.60 -9.30
N VAL A 12 11.94 1.60 -9.84
CA VAL A 12 11.46 0.21 -9.87
C VAL A 12 11.45 -0.37 -8.46
N ASP A 13 12.47 -0.07 -7.64
CA ASP A 13 12.50 -0.48 -6.23
C ASP A 13 11.39 0.21 -5.42
N VAL A 14 11.14 1.51 -5.67
CA VAL A 14 10.02 2.24 -5.05
C VAL A 14 8.68 1.58 -5.40
N TYR A 15 8.46 1.23 -6.68
CA TYR A 15 7.24 0.56 -7.11
C TYR A 15 7.08 -0.78 -6.38
N SER A 16 8.15 -1.59 -6.37
CA SER A 16 8.14 -2.91 -5.73
C SER A 16 7.90 -2.81 -4.22
N TYR A 17 8.45 -1.79 -3.56
CA TYR A 17 8.17 -1.49 -2.16
C TYR A 17 6.70 -1.13 -1.92
N GLY A 18 6.09 -0.35 -2.82
CA GLY A 18 4.66 -0.05 -2.75
C GLY A 18 3.78 -1.29 -2.88
N ILE A 19 4.12 -2.22 -3.79
CA ILE A 19 3.45 -3.51 -3.89
C ILE A 19 3.60 -4.29 -2.58
N LEU A 20 4.82 -4.40 -2.06
CA LEU A 20 5.11 -5.11 -0.81
C LEU A 20 4.33 -4.54 0.38
N LEU A 21 4.17 -3.22 0.47
CA LEU A 21 3.31 -2.61 1.49
C LEU A 21 1.86 -3.09 1.36
N MET A 22 1.28 -3.03 0.16
CA MET A 22 -0.09 -3.52 -0.05
C MET A 22 -0.21 -5.02 0.27
N GLU A 23 0.75 -5.84 -0.14
CA GLU A 23 0.80 -7.28 0.18
C GLU A 23 0.83 -7.51 1.70
N THR A 24 1.68 -6.76 2.41
CA THR A 24 1.84 -6.89 3.86
C THR A 24 0.55 -6.60 4.61
N PHE A 25 -0.17 -5.54 4.23
CA PHE A 25 -1.36 -5.09 4.96
C PHE A 25 -2.65 -5.78 4.52
N THR A 26 -2.68 -6.41 3.34
CA THR A 26 -3.85 -7.16 2.85
C THR A 26 -3.69 -8.68 2.96
N ARG A 27 -2.45 -9.16 3.13
CA ARG A 27 -2.07 -10.58 3.06
C ARG A 27 -2.51 -11.25 1.76
N LYS A 28 -2.57 -10.48 0.68
CA LYS A 28 -2.83 -10.96 -0.69
C LYS A 28 -1.56 -10.91 -1.50
N LYS A 29 -1.39 -11.87 -2.40
CA LYS A 29 -0.28 -11.88 -3.35
C LYS A 29 -0.74 -11.24 -4.66
N PRO A 30 0.09 -10.44 -5.35
CA PRO A 30 -0.24 -9.87 -6.64
C PRO A 30 -0.51 -10.93 -7.71
N THR A 31 -0.05 -12.17 -7.44
CA THR A 31 -0.19 -13.36 -8.30
C THR A 31 -1.31 -14.30 -7.86
N ASP A 32 -2.12 -13.94 -6.86
CA ASP A 32 -3.31 -14.73 -6.50
C ASP A 32 -4.26 -14.84 -7.71
N GLU A 33 -4.91 -15.99 -7.90
CA GLU A 33 -5.74 -16.30 -9.08
C GLU A 33 -6.88 -15.28 -9.32
N MET A 34 -7.33 -14.62 -8.25
CA MET A 34 -8.35 -13.57 -8.33
C MET A 34 -7.90 -12.33 -9.12
N PHE A 35 -6.59 -12.09 -9.27
CA PHE A 35 -6.02 -10.97 -10.01
C PHE A 35 -5.66 -11.38 -11.44
N SER A 36 -6.69 -11.71 -12.22
CA SER A 36 -6.57 -12.16 -13.60
C SER A 36 -7.38 -11.29 -14.57
N GLY A 37 -7.04 -11.36 -15.86
CA GLY A 37 -7.66 -10.53 -16.89
C GLY A 37 -7.41 -9.03 -16.66
N GLU A 38 -8.47 -8.25 -16.49
CA GLU A 38 -8.40 -6.80 -16.31
C GLU A 38 -8.28 -6.34 -14.84
N LEU A 39 -8.46 -7.26 -13.88
CA LEU A 39 -8.35 -6.95 -12.46
C LEU A 39 -6.92 -7.20 -11.99
N THR A 40 -6.18 -6.12 -11.75
CA THR A 40 -4.84 -6.21 -11.15
C THR A 40 -4.93 -6.00 -9.64
N PHE A 41 -3.96 -6.53 -8.90
CA PHE A 41 -3.86 -6.32 -7.45
C PHE A 41 -3.89 -4.84 -7.06
N ARG A 42 -3.11 -4.01 -7.76
CA ARG A 42 -3.11 -2.55 -7.54
C ARG A 42 -4.48 -1.93 -7.80
N LYS A 43 -5.16 -2.33 -8.88
CA LYS A 43 -6.49 -1.80 -9.23
C LYS A 43 -7.52 -2.15 -8.16
N TRP A 44 -7.52 -3.40 -7.69
CA TRP A 44 -8.38 -3.84 -6.59
C TRP A 44 -8.17 -3.04 -5.30
N VAL A 45 -6.90 -2.78 -4.92
CA VAL A 45 -6.60 -1.93 -3.75
C VAL A 45 -7.04 -0.47 -3.99
N PHE A 46 -6.79 0.07 -5.18
CA PHE A 46 -7.19 1.44 -5.55
C PHE A 46 -8.71 1.63 -5.49
N GLU A 47 -9.48 0.66 -6.01
CA GLU A 47 -10.95 0.70 -5.98
C GLU A 47 -11.52 0.57 -4.57
N SER A 48 -10.77 -0.03 -3.64
CA SER A 48 -11.16 -0.13 -2.23
C SER A 48 -10.82 1.13 -1.42
N PHE A 49 -9.97 2.02 -1.94
CA PHE A 49 -9.49 3.19 -1.22
C PHE A 49 -10.43 4.40 -1.36
N PRO A 50 -10.62 5.23 -0.30
CA PRO A 50 -10.19 5.02 1.09
C PRO A 50 -11.20 4.22 1.92
N HIS A 51 -12.47 4.22 1.54
CA HIS A 51 -13.58 3.85 2.42
C HIS A 51 -13.72 2.34 2.69
N ALA A 52 -13.25 1.48 1.78
CA ALA A 52 -13.33 0.03 1.92
C ALA A 52 -11.97 -0.59 2.28
N VAL A 53 -10.96 0.22 2.59
CA VAL A 53 -9.60 -0.27 2.86
C VAL A 53 -9.55 -1.23 4.06
N ILE A 54 -10.39 -0.97 5.05
CA ILE A 54 -10.50 -1.81 6.26
C ILE A 54 -11.04 -3.21 5.95
N HIS A 55 -11.84 -3.37 4.89
CA HIS A 55 -12.41 -4.65 4.48
C HIS A 55 -11.42 -5.53 3.72
N ILE A 56 -10.39 -4.93 3.13
CA ILE A 56 -9.33 -5.65 2.42
C ILE A 56 -8.08 -5.90 3.27
N ALA A 57 -8.05 -5.35 4.49
CA ALA A 57 -6.96 -5.51 5.44
C ALA A 57 -6.88 -6.94 5.99
N ASP A 58 -5.68 -7.40 6.36
CA ASP A 58 -5.52 -8.65 7.10
C ASP A 58 -6.24 -8.53 8.45
N ALA A 59 -7.23 -9.40 8.67
CA ALA A 59 -8.02 -9.44 9.89
C ALA A 59 -7.19 -9.67 11.15
N ASN A 60 -5.97 -10.23 11.04
CA ASN A 60 -5.06 -10.45 12.16
C ASN A 60 -4.30 -9.18 12.60
N ILE A 61 -4.31 -8.12 11.79
CA ILE A 61 -3.64 -6.85 12.13
C ILE A 61 -4.50 -6.03 13.12
N LEU A 62 -5.81 -6.24 13.14
CA LEU A 62 -6.75 -5.48 13.95
C LEU A 62 -7.03 -6.20 15.28
N ASN A 63 -6.62 -5.59 16.40
CA ASN A 63 -7.19 -5.93 17.70
C ASN A 63 -8.57 -5.24 17.80
N ARG A 64 -9.65 -6.04 17.88
CA ARG A 64 -11.05 -5.56 17.77
C ARG A 64 -11.69 -5.19 19.11
N ASP A 65 -10.93 -5.26 20.20
CA ASP A 65 -11.49 -5.11 21.54
C ASP A 65 -11.60 -3.63 22.00
N ASP A 66 -11.03 -2.68 21.24
CA ASP A 66 -11.03 -1.26 21.57
C ASP A 66 -11.37 -0.39 20.33
N GLU A 67 -12.49 0.32 20.38
CA GLU A 67 -13.02 1.14 19.28
C GLU A 67 -12.12 2.33 18.93
N PHE A 68 -11.47 2.94 19.92
CA PHE A 68 -10.51 4.03 19.70
C PHE A 68 -9.27 3.50 18.96
N VAL A 69 -8.80 2.32 19.37
CA VAL A 69 -7.69 1.63 18.72
C VAL A 69 -8.05 1.29 17.28
N ILE A 70 -9.26 0.78 17.00
CA ILE A 70 -9.73 0.49 15.63
C ILE A 70 -9.70 1.73 14.74
N ALA A 71 -10.26 2.86 15.19
CA ALA A 71 -10.29 4.11 14.40
C ALA A 71 -8.88 4.62 14.07
N LYS A 72 -7.95 4.49 15.03
CA LYS A 72 -6.54 4.86 14.84
C LYS A 72 -5.84 3.94 13.83
N TYR A 73 -6.10 2.64 13.90
CA TYR A 73 -5.60 1.67 12.93
C TYR A 73 -6.15 1.93 11.53
N GLU A 74 -7.44 2.22 11.40
CA GLU A 74 -8.06 2.54 10.10
C GLU A 74 -7.41 3.77 9.47
N THR A 75 -7.21 4.84 10.24
CA THR A 75 -6.52 6.05 9.79
C THR A 75 -5.07 5.76 9.35
N CYS A 76 -4.35 4.94 10.11
CA CYS A 76 -3.01 4.50 9.78
C CYS A 76 -2.98 3.69 8.48
N LEU A 77 -3.91 2.75 8.32
CA LEU A 77 -4.03 1.90 7.13
C LEU A 77 -4.36 2.72 5.88
N ILE A 78 -5.29 3.67 5.97
CA ILE A 78 -5.58 4.62 4.88
C ILE A 78 -4.29 5.35 4.47
N SER A 79 -3.50 5.82 5.43
CA SER A 79 -2.27 6.56 5.15
C SER A 79 -1.18 5.68 4.50
N ILE A 80 -1.05 4.43 4.95
CA ILE A 80 -0.13 3.45 4.36
C ILE A 80 -0.53 3.11 2.93
N ILE A 81 -1.81 2.80 2.69
CA ILE A 81 -2.29 2.44 1.35
C ILE A 81 -2.21 3.63 0.40
N SER A 82 -2.49 4.85 0.87
CA SER A 82 -2.25 6.08 0.10
C SER A 82 -0.78 6.21 -0.33
N LEU A 83 0.16 5.98 0.59
CA LEU A 83 1.59 5.98 0.29
C LEU A 83 1.97 4.88 -0.71
N ALA A 84 1.46 3.66 -0.53
CA ALA A 84 1.72 2.54 -1.41
C ALA A 84 1.16 2.75 -2.84
N LEU A 85 -0.04 3.34 -2.96
CA LEU A 85 -0.62 3.73 -4.25
C LEU A 85 0.20 4.81 -4.95
N ALA A 86 0.76 5.76 -4.20
CA ALA A 86 1.68 6.77 -4.75
C ALA A 86 2.99 6.13 -5.25
N CYS A 87 3.59 5.22 -4.48
CA CYS A 87 4.77 4.45 -4.88
C CYS A 87 4.54 3.61 -6.14
N THR A 88 3.33 3.11 -6.34
CA THR A 88 2.96 2.27 -7.50
C THR A 88 2.36 3.05 -8.66
N THR A 89 2.57 4.37 -8.72
CA THR A 89 2.15 5.16 -9.89
C THR A 89 2.85 4.66 -11.16
N ASP A 90 2.11 4.57 -12.28
CA ASP A 90 2.67 4.02 -13.53
C ASP A 90 3.84 4.86 -14.05
N LEU A 91 3.74 6.18 -13.93
CA LEU A 91 4.79 7.13 -14.29
C LEU A 91 5.88 7.19 -13.21
N PRO A 92 7.12 6.73 -13.49
CA PRO A 92 8.21 6.68 -12.52
C PRO A 92 8.53 8.05 -11.91
N GLU A 93 8.49 9.11 -12.70
CA GLU A 93 8.78 10.49 -12.28
C GLU A 93 7.72 11.08 -11.34
N LYS A 94 6.54 10.47 -11.24
CA LYS A 94 5.50 10.86 -10.28
C LYS A 94 5.59 10.08 -8.96
N ARG A 95 6.45 9.07 -8.87
CA ARG A 95 6.65 8.31 -7.64
C ARG A 95 7.48 9.13 -6.65
N PRO A 96 7.20 9.05 -5.34
CA PRO A 96 8.09 9.61 -4.33
C PRO A 96 9.45 8.91 -4.38
N ASN A 97 10.52 9.61 -4.00
CA ASN A 97 11.80 8.93 -3.77
C ASN A 97 11.77 8.21 -2.40
N MET A 98 12.69 7.27 -2.18
CA MET A 98 12.70 6.48 -0.94
C MET A 98 12.91 7.30 0.34
N LYS A 99 13.53 8.49 0.28
CA LYS A 99 13.65 9.37 1.46
C LYS A 99 12.28 9.94 1.84
N ASP A 100 11.48 10.35 0.85
CA ASP A 100 10.12 10.83 1.08
C ASP A 100 9.22 9.71 1.60
N VAL A 101 9.36 8.49 1.05
CA VAL A 101 8.63 7.30 1.53
C VAL A 101 8.97 7.01 2.99
N LEU A 102 10.26 6.98 3.34
CA LEU A 102 10.72 6.77 4.72
C LEU A 102 10.19 7.85 5.67
N SER A 103 10.25 9.12 5.26
CA SER A 103 9.76 10.25 6.05
C SER A 103 8.26 10.10 6.35
N LYS A 104 7.44 9.81 5.33
CA LYS A 104 6.00 9.58 5.49
C LYS A 104 5.70 8.36 6.34
N MET A 105 6.43 7.26 6.15
CA MET A 105 6.23 6.04 6.95
C MET A 105 6.57 6.26 8.42
N ASN A 106 7.64 6.99 8.72
CA ASN A 106 7.97 7.36 10.10
C ASN A 106 6.91 8.26 10.73
N LYS A 107 6.34 9.20 9.97
CA LYS A 107 5.24 10.04 10.46
C LYS A 107 4.02 9.20 10.84
N ILE A 108 3.60 8.29 9.96
CA ILE A 108 2.48 7.37 10.21
C ILE A 108 2.75 6.51 11.46
N LYS A 109 3.98 5.98 11.60
CA LYS A 109 4.38 5.20 12.78
C LYS A 109 4.26 6.02 14.07
N THR A 110 4.72 7.27 14.06
CA THR A 110 4.61 8.16 15.22
C THR A 110 3.16 8.43 15.58
N GLU A 111 2.30 8.71 14.59
CA GLU A 111 0.86 8.93 14.80
C GLU A 111 0.15 7.68 15.35
N LEU A 112 0.56 6.48 14.93
CA LEU A 112 0.03 5.22 15.48
C LEU A 112 0.46 4.98 16.93
N LEU A 113 1.67 5.40 17.31
CA LEU A 113 2.25 5.12 18.63
C LEU A 113 2.02 6.23 19.66
N SER A 114 1.64 7.44 19.24
CA SER A 114 1.33 8.58 20.12
C SER A 114 0.00 8.41 20.84
#